data_AF-A0A6L9LAN8-F1
#
_entry.id   AF-A0A6L9LAN8-F1
#
_cell.length_a   1.000
_cell.length_b   1.000
_cell.length_c   1.000
_cell.angle_alpha   90.00
_cell.angle_beta   90.00
_cell.angle_gamma   90.00
#
_symmetry.space_group_name_H-M   'P 1'
#
loop_
_entity.id
_entity.type
_entity.pdbx_description
1 polymer ?
#
loop_
_entity_poly.entity_id
_entity_poly.type
_entity_poly.pdbx_seq_one_letter_code
_entity_poly.pdbx_strand_id
1 'polypeptide(L)'
;MAGSNILEERMLQDTLGLFRDGNLKAVSPGQGVMLIDGWLQALQGDTNLGSLETNLTDLRTELQAHQPNQERVSALLTILADETQRIAEGPSAEGTWTGGLESLSKFLRDLANQS
;
A
#
# COMPACT_ATOMS: atom_id res chain seq x y z
N MET A 1 15.07 16.53 11.07
CA MET A 1 14.30 15.34 10.69
C MET A 1 12.89 15.81 10.33
N ALA A 2 12.68 16.33 9.12
CA ALA A 2 11.39 16.88 8.67
C ALA A 2 10.92 16.30 7.31
N GLY A 3 11.74 15.44 6.68
CA GLY A 3 11.45 14.89 5.36
C GLY A 3 10.47 13.71 5.38
N SER A 4 10.57 12.83 6.38
CA SER A 4 9.76 11.61 6.47
C SER A 4 8.27 11.88 6.73
N ASN A 5 7.96 12.91 7.53
CA ASN A 5 6.57 13.30 7.84
C ASN A 5 5.82 13.82 6.61
N ILE A 6 6.49 14.59 5.74
CA ILE A 6 5.87 15.15 4.52
C ILE A 6 5.52 14.03 3.52
N LEU A 7 6.37 13.02 3.42
CA LEU A 7 6.13 11.86 2.56
C LEU A 7 4.98 11.01 3.10
N GLU A 8 4.93 10.74 4.40
CA GLU A 8 3.80 10.05 5.04
C GLU A 8 2.49 10.80 4.78
N GLU A 9 2.44 12.10 5.05
CA GLU A 9 1.24 12.92 4.88
C GLU A 9 0.74 12.89 3.43
N ARG A 10 1.65 12.92 2.46
CA ARG A 10 1.31 12.77 1.05
C ARG A 10 0.75 11.39 0.74
N MET A 11 1.41 10.33 1.19
CA MET A 11 0.95 8.96 0.92
C MET A 11 -0.41 8.67 1.56
N LEU A 12 -0.63 9.19 2.76
CA LEU A 12 -1.93 9.15 3.42
C LEU A 12 -3.00 9.89 2.60
N GLN A 13 -2.70 11.12 2.14
CA GLN A 13 -3.64 11.89 1.30
C GLN A 13 -3.95 11.20 -0.02
N ASP A 14 -2.96 10.63 -0.71
CA ASP A 14 -3.14 9.92 -1.97
C ASP A 14 -4.01 8.66 -1.75
N THR A 15 -3.76 7.90 -0.67
CA THR A 15 -4.56 6.71 -0.30
C THR A 15 -6.00 7.09 0.05
N LEU A 16 -6.19 8.14 0.86
CA LEU A 16 -7.51 8.64 1.24
C LEU A 16 -8.27 9.28 0.06
N GLY A 17 -7.56 9.88 -0.89
CA GLY A 17 -8.12 10.42 -2.12
C GLY A 17 -8.77 9.33 -2.96
N LEU A 18 -8.07 8.23 -3.17
CA LEU A 18 -8.59 7.06 -3.90
C LEU A 18 -9.80 6.41 -3.20
N PHE A 19 -9.82 6.41 -1.87
CA PHE A 19 -11.01 6.02 -1.09
C PHE A 19 -12.19 6.98 -1.32
N ARG A 20 -11.93 8.29 -1.31
CA ARG A 20 -12.97 9.33 -1.35
C ARG A 20 -13.60 9.49 -2.73
N ASP A 21 -12.86 9.22 -3.79
CA ASP A 21 -13.42 9.13 -5.16
C ASP A 21 -14.47 8.01 -5.29
N GLY A 22 -14.68 7.22 -4.22
CA GLY A 22 -15.97 6.57 -3.93
C GLY A 22 -16.26 5.34 -4.77
N ASN A 23 -15.32 4.95 -5.61
CA ASN A 23 -15.48 3.80 -6.48
C ASN A 23 -14.19 2.97 -6.47
N LEU A 24 -13.93 2.31 -5.34
CA LEU A 24 -12.87 1.30 -5.23
C LEU A 24 -13.01 0.22 -6.32
N LYS A 25 -14.24 -0.05 -6.79
CA LYS A 25 -14.55 -0.91 -7.95
C LYS A 25 -14.06 -0.36 -9.29
N ALA A 26 -13.66 0.92 -9.36
CA ALA A 26 -13.15 1.58 -10.54
C ALA A 26 -11.66 1.94 -10.43
N VAL A 27 -10.96 1.49 -9.38
CA VAL A 27 -9.50 1.62 -9.30
C VAL A 27 -8.91 0.81 -10.44
N SER A 28 -8.41 1.52 -11.46
CA SER A 28 -7.74 0.88 -12.59
C SER A 28 -6.39 0.30 -12.14
N PRO A 29 -5.88 -0.75 -12.80
CA PRO A 29 -4.54 -1.28 -12.53
C PRO A 29 -3.46 -0.18 -12.57
N GLY A 30 -3.59 0.80 -13.47
CA GLY A 30 -2.69 1.95 -13.55
C GLY A 30 -2.72 2.85 -12.30
N GLN A 31 -3.90 3.11 -11.73
CA GLN A 31 -4.02 3.87 -10.48
C GLN A 31 -3.44 3.09 -9.29
N GLY A 32 -3.68 1.77 -9.24
CA GLY A 32 -3.08 0.89 -8.22
C GLY A 32 -1.55 0.91 -8.29
N VAL A 33 -0.98 0.80 -9.50
CA VAL A 33 0.47 0.87 -9.73
C VAL A 33 1.05 2.22 -9.29
N MET A 34 0.40 3.35 -9.60
CA MET A 34 0.88 4.67 -9.18
C MET A 34 0.90 4.82 -7.65
N LEU A 35 -0.12 4.30 -6.96
CA LEU A 35 -0.17 4.31 -5.50
C LEU A 35 0.96 3.45 -4.92
N ILE A 36 1.17 2.25 -5.46
CA ILE A 36 2.23 1.33 -5.03
C ILE A 36 3.62 1.96 -5.26
N ASP A 37 3.84 2.62 -6.40
CA ASP A 37 5.10 3.33 -6.68
C ASP A 37 5.35 4.45 -5.66
N GLY A 38 4.32 5.20 -5.26
CA GLY A 38 4.44 6.19 -4.20
C GLY A 38 4.84 5.57 -2.86
N TRP A 39 4.22 4.45 -2.48
CA TRP A 39 4.55 3.73 -1.24
C TRP A 39 5.97 3.17 -1.28
N LEU A 40 6.41 2.59 -2.39
CA LEU A 40 7.79 2.10 -2.55
C LEU A 40 8.81 3.24 -2.39
N GLN A 41 8.53 4.43 -2.92
CA GLN A 41 9.40 5.60 -2.72
C GLN A 41 9.39 6.11 -1.27
N ALA A 42 8.24 6.05 -0.62
CA ALA A 42 8.06 6.52 0.75
C ALA A 42 8.76 5.61 1.77
N LEU A 43 8.70 4.29 1.54
CA LEU A 43 9.30 3.26 2.39
C LEU A 43 10.80 3.08 2.13
N GLN A 44 11.31 3.68 1.04
CA GLN A 44 12.69 3.51 0.60
C GLN A 44 13.69 3.91 1.70
N GLY A 45 14.51 2.94 2.10
CA GLY A 45 15.58 3.16 3.07
C GLY A 45 15.20 2.84 4.52
N ASP A 46 13.97 2.39 4.79
CA ASP A 46 13.59 1.81 6.08
C ASP A 46 13.78 0.29 6.06
N THR A 47 14.89 -0.18 6.66
CA THR A 47 15.22 -1.61 6.74
C THR A 47 14.18 -2.45 7.48
N ASN A 48 13.33 -1.86 8.31
CA ASN A 48 12.27 -2.60 9.00
C ASN A 48 11.08 -2.90 8.07
N LEU A 49 11.01 -2.23 6.91
CA LEU A 49 9.90 -2.29 5.96
C LEU A 49 10.28 -3.06 4.68
N GLY A 50 11.45 -3.69 4.62
CA GLY A 50 11.93 -4.38 3.40
C GLY A 50 11.03 -5.53 2.94
N SER A 51 10.35 -6.21 3.87
CA SER A 51 9.35 -7.23 3.52
C SER A 51 8.13 -6.60 2.83
N LEU A 52 7.70 -5.42 3.30
CA LEU A 52 6.58 -4.67 2.74
C LEU A 52 6.94 -4.13 1.35
N GLU A 53 8.15 -3.60 1.18
CA GLU A 53 8.68 -3.17 -0.12
C GLU A 53 8.71 -4.33 -1.13
N THR A 54 9.10 -5.53 -0.68
CA THR A 54 9.14 -6.73 -1.53
C THR A 54 7.73 -7.10 -2.00
N ASN A 55 6.77 -7.19 -1.08
CA ASN A 55 5.39 -7.55 -1.40
C ASN A 55 4.70 -6.49 -2.28
N LEU A 56 5.01 -5.19 -2.09
CA LEU A 56 4.53 -4.10 -2.93
C LEU A 56 5.11 -4.21 -4.35
N THR A 57 6.39 -4.55 -4.47
CA THR A 57 7.05 -4.77 -5.76
C THR A 57 6.44 -5.95 -6.53
N ASP A 58 6.12 -7.04 -5.82
CA ASP A 58 5.45 -8.20 -6.42
C ASP A 58 4.04 -7.85 -6.90
N LEU A 59 3.26 -7.13 -6.09
CA LEU A 59 1.92 -6.66 -6.49
C LEU A 59 1.99 -5.75 -7.71
N ARG A 60 2.92 -4.79 -7.73
CA ARG A 60 3.17 -3.91 -8.88
C ARG A 60 3.46 -4.72 -10.15
N THR A 61 4.33 -5.72 -10.04
CA THR A 61 4.74 -6.55 -11.17
C THR A 61 3.56 -7.34 -11.73
N GLU A 62 2.71 -7.90 -10.87
CA GLU A 62 1.50 -8.61 -11.29
C GLU A 62 0.47 -7.66 -11.94
N LEU A 63 0.25 -6.47 -11.38
CA LEU A 63 -0.65 -5.47 -11.97
C LEU A 63 -0.18 -4.94 -13.33
N GLN A 64 1.14 -4.94 -13.57
CA GLN A 64 1.75 -4.56 -14.84
C GLN A 64 1.83 -5.72 -15.85
N ALA A 65 1.52 -6.94 -15.43
CA ALA A 65 1.53 -8.09 -16.33
C ALA A 65 0.48 -7.94 -17.44
N HIS A 66 0.78 -8.45 -18.62
CA HIS A 66 -0.16 -8.43 -19.75
C HIS A 66 -1.46 -9.19 -19.46
N GLN A 67 -1.38 -10.19 -18.56
CA GLN A 67 -2.51 -10.96 -18.05
C GLN A 67 -2.33 -11.13 -16.54
N PRO A 68 -2.81 -10.17 -15.73
CA PRO A 68 -2.69 -10.24 -14.28
C PRO A 68 -3.46 -11.45 -13.75
N ASN A 69 -2.82 -12.26 -12.92
CA ASN A 69 -3.51 -13.34 -12.22
C ASN A 69 -4.31 -12.76 -11.05
N GLN A 70 -5.65 -12.70 -11.20
CA GLN A 70 -6.57 -12.16 -10.21
C GLN A 70 -6.42 -12.84 -8.84
N GLU A 71 -6.28 -14.18 -8.79
CA GLU A 71 -6.09 -14.90 -7.52
C GLU A 71 -4.77 -14.50 -6.84
N ARG A 72 -3.71 -14.32 -7.63
CA ARG A 72 -2.41 -13.87 -7.12
C ARG A 72 -2.46 -12.43 -6.62
N VAL A 73 -3.17 -11.55 -7.33
CA VAL A 73 -3.39 -10.16 -6.93
C VAL A 73 -4.17 -10.11 -5.61
N SER A 74 -5.29 -10.83 -5.48
CA SER A 74 -6.06 -10.89 -4.23
C SER A 74 -5.26 -11.43 -3.05
N ALA A 75 -4.43 -12.45 -3.30
CA ALA A 75 -3.53 -13.00 -2.28
C ALA A 75 -2.47 -11.99 -1.84
N LEU A 76 -1.83 -11.29 -2.78
CA LEU A 76 -0.83 -10.25 -2.48
C LEU A 76 -1.46 -9.06 -1.75
N LEU A 77 -2.64 -8.61 -2.17
CA LEU A 77 -3.39 -7.55 -1.48
C LEU A 77 -3.73 -7.94 -0.04
N THR A 78 -4.11 -9.19 0.21
CA THR A 78 -4.39 -9.72 1.55
C THR A 78 -3.13 -9.75 2.41
N ILE A 79 -2.03 -10.29 1.89
CA ILE A 79 -0.73 -10.36 2.58
C ILE A 79 -0.26 -8.96 2.94
N LEU A 80 -0.31 -8.04 1.98
CA LEU A 80 0.06 -6.64 2.19
C LEU A 80 -0.83 -6.01 3.25
N ALA A 81 -2.15 -6.18 3.20
CA ALA A 81 -3.04 -5.64 4.23
C ALA A 81 -2.67 -6.11 5.64
N ASP A 82 -2.44 -7.42 5.81
CA ASP A 82 -2.04 -8.01 7.09
C ASP A 82 -0.68 -7.49 7.57
N GLU A 83 0.31 -7.41 6.69
CA GLU A 83 1.65 -6.96 7.02
C GLU A 83 1.68 -5.47 7.38
N THR A 84 1.01 -4.65 6.56
CA THR A 84 0.89 -3.21 6.79
C THR A 84 0.21 -2.92 8.14
N GLN A 85 -0.82 -3.70 8.48
CA GLN A 85 -1.48 -3.60 9.79
C GLN A 85 -0.56 -4.02 10.94
N ARG A 86 0.18 -5.13 10.80
CA ARG A 86 1.14 -5.57 11.84
C ARG A 86 2.25 -4.56 12.08
N ILE A 87 2.71 -3.90 11.02
CA ILE A 87 3.74 -2.85 11.12
C ILE A 87 3.14 -1.63 11.82
N ALA A 88 1.93 -1.20 11.46
CA ALA A 88 1.25 -0.08 12.10
C ALA A 88 0.94 -0.33 13.59
N GLU A 89 0.60 -1.56 13.97
CA GLU A 89 0.30 -1.95 15.36
C GLU A 89 1.54 -2.38 16.16
N GLY A 90 2.69 -2.51 15.50
CA GLY A 90 3.91 -3.05 16.08
C GLY A 90 4.63 -2.07 17.02
N PRO A 91 5.43 -2.57 17.99
CA PRO A 91 6.22 -1.72 18.90
C PRO A 91 7.30 -0.90 18.18
N SER A 92 7.65 -1.28 16.94
CA SER A 92 8.56 -0.55 16.04
C SER A 92 7.87 0.57 15.25
N ALA A 93 6.56 0.74 15.42
CA ALA A 93 5.78 1.83 14.82
C ALA A 93 6.08 3.16 15.52
N GLU A 94 7.32 3.61 15.53
CA GLU A 94 7.68 4.95 15.99
C GLU A 94 7.21 5.99 14.97
N GLY A 95 5.91 6.30 15.03
CA GLY A 95 5.23 7.55 14.72
C GLY A 95 5.18 8.04 13.26
N THR A 96 6.09 7.62 12.40
CA THR A 96 6.29 8.26 11.08
C THR A 96 5.46 7.63 9.96
N TRP A 97 4.85 6.46 10.20
CA TRP A 97 4.10 5.76 9.16
C TRP A 97 2.80 5.16 9.67
N THR A 98 2.50 5.29 10.96
CA THR A 98 1.43 4.54 11.64
C THR A 98 0.06 4.86 11.03
N GLY A 99 -0.25 6.13 10.77
CA GLY A 99 -1.53 6.55 10.20
C GLY A 99 -1.64 6.22 8.72
N GLY A 100 -0.56 6.40 7.97
CA GLY A 100 -0.47 6.04 6.56
C GLY A 100 -0.65 4.54 6.33
N LEU A 101 0.10 3.71 7.06
CA LEU A 101 0.07 2.26 6.98
C LEU A 101 -1.27 1.68 7.43
N GLU A 102 -1.90 2.23 8.47
CA GLU A 102 -3.25 1.80 8.87
C GLU A 102 -4.29 2.11 7.77
N SER A 103 -4.18 3.25 7.10
CA SER A 103 -5.09 3.59 6.00
C SER A 103 -4.84 2.71 4.77
N LEU A 104 -3.58 2.43 4.48
CA LEU A 104 -3.18 1.51 3.40
C LEU A 104 -3.66 0.09 3.67
N SER A 105 -3.53 -0.42 4.90
CA SER A 105 -3.98 -1.78 5.23
C SER A 105 -5.47 -1.97 4.98
N LYS A 106 -6.28 -0.97 5.37
CA LYS A 106 -7.72 -0.93 5.10
C LYS A 106 -8.00 -0.88 3.59
N PHE A 107 -7.28 -0.03 2.86
CA PHE A 107 -7.42 0.08 1.39
C PHE A 107 -7.17 -1.25 0.68
N LEU A 108 -6.05 -1.89 1.01
CA LEU A 108 -5.64 -3.15 0.41
C LEU A 108 -6.62 -4.27 0.75
N ARG A 109 -7.13 -4.30 1.98
CA ARG A 109 -8.15 -5.26 2.41
C ARG A 109 -9.43 -5.09 1.61
N ASP A 110 -9.89 -3.86 1.44
CA ASP A 110 -11.10 -3.57 0.68
C ASP A 110 -10.95 -3.93 -0.80
N LEU A 111 -9.78 -3.69 -1.40
CA LEU A 111 -9.48 -4.15 -2.76
C LEU A 111 -9.46 -5.67 -2.86
N ALA A 112 -8.83 -6.37 -1.91
CA ALA A 112 -8.78 -7.83 -1.88
C ALA A 112 -10.19 -8.44 -1.78
N ASN A 113 -11.08 -7.83 -1.01
CA ASN A 113 -12.47 -8.28 -0.87
C ASN A 113 -13.34 -8.00 -2.11
N GLN A 114 -12.88 -7.17 -3.04
CA GLN A 114 -13.60 -6.78 -4.26
C GLN A 114 -13.11 -7.51 -5.52
N SER A 115 -11.96 -8.18 -5.43
CA SER A 115 -11.29 -8.91 -6.53
C SER A 115 -11.74 -10.36 -6.56
#